data_AF-A0A7S3ADI3-F1
#
_entry.id   AF-A0A7S3ADI3-F1
#
_cell.length_a   1.000
_cell.length_b   1.000
_cell.length_c   1.000
_cell.angle_alpha   90.00
_cell.angle_beta   90.00
_cell.angle_gamma   90.00
#
_symmetry.space_group_name_H-M   'P 1'
#
loop_
_entity.id
_entity.type
_entity.pdbx_description
1 polymer ?
#
loop_
_entity_poly.entity_id
_entity_poly.type
_entity_poly.pdbx_seq_one_letter_code
_entity_poly.pdbx_strand_id
1 'polypeptide(L)'
;MHLAVRVSGGDLPDSPFCITVVPASASAARSELRGEGLVGALVRRGGLQRALRLETRDAFGNDCKEGGADVTVSLRLAEVAGAAALGDGERHQVGSDGGGDRSGGGGSVASSPRTPMARPTSAGGSPAAGGRVAGSVVDRGDGTYDLSYRALAGEWLIDVQIDGRSVPPTPCSVVNAVDPAEEEERRAREAAERERQQREMAAALARQLQEEAEAEARRGEEARREAE
;
A
#
# COMPACT_ATOMS: atom_id res chain seq x y z
N MET A 1 31.85 26.74 -1.35
CA MET A 1 33.25 26.76 -0.87
C MET A 1 33.98 27.83 -1.67
N HIS A 2 34.87 28.62 -1.06
CA HIS A 2 35.63 29.66 -1.79
C HIS A 2 37.08 29.20 -1.95
N LEU A 3 37.52 29.03 -3.20
CA LEU A 3 38.90 28.68 -3.52
C LEU A 3 39.63 29.95 -3.95
N ALA A 4 40.53 30.43 -3.09
CA ALA A 4 41.41 31.53 -3.41
C ALA A 4 42.72 31.00 -4.01
N VAL A 5 43.08 31.43 -5.21
CA VAL A 5 44.33 31.06 -5.88
C VAL A 5 45.19 32.30 -6.02
N ARG A 6 46.43 32.22 -5.50
CA ARG A 6 47.41 33.30 -5.52
C ARG A 6 48.65 32.90 -6.28
N VAL A 7 49.17 33.81 -7.11
CA VAL A 7 50.48 33.67 -7.76
C VAL A 7 51.35 34.86 -7.34
N SER A 8 52.52 34.56 -6.76
CA SER A 8 53.48 35.57 -6.29
C SER A 8 52.90 36.61 -5.31
N GLY A 9 51.89 36.23 -4.52
CA GLY A 9 51.23 37.10 -3.54
C GLY A 9 50.04 37.92 -4.06
N GLY A 10 49.78 37.92 -5.37
CA GLY A 10 48.56 38.50 -5.96
C GLY A 10 47.48 37.44 -6.21
N ASP A 11 46.21 37.80 -6.01
CA ASP A 11 45.08 36.95 -6.38
C ASP A 11 44.97 36.85 -7.91
N LEU A 12 44.69 35.64 -8.41
CA LEU A 12 44.43 35.43 -9.83
C LEU A 12 43.14 36.17 -10.24
N PRO A 13 43.01 36.71 -11.47
CA PRO A 13 41.73 37.20 -11.95
C PRO A 13 40.62 36.16 -11.75
N ASP A 14 39.46 36.63 -11.26
CA ASP A 14 38.28 35.85 -10.83
C ASP A 14 38.43 35.00 -9.54
N SER A 15 39.55 35.13 -8.84
CA SER A 15 39.71 34.63 -7.47
C SER A 15 39.12 35.63 -6.46
N PRO A 16 38.34 35.17 -5.46
CA PRO A 16 38.07 33.77 -5.13
C PRO A 16 36.99 33.12 -5.98
N PHE A 17 37.28 31.90 -6.48
CA PHE A 17 36.32 31.10 -7.23
C PHE A 17 35.25 30.54 -6.30
N CYS A 18 33.98 30.70 -6.68
CA CYS A 18 32.85 30.09 -6.00
C CYS A 18 32.61 28.70 -6.57
N ILE A 19 32.99 27.66 -5.82
CA ILE A 19 32.74 26.26 -6.19
C ILE A 19 31.53 25.77 -5.40
N THR A 20 30.51 25.32 -6.14
CA THR A 20 29.34 24.62 -5.60
C THR A 20 29.52 23.13 -5.86
N VAL A 21 29.75 22.37 -4.80
CA VAL A 21 29.75 20.91 -4.88
C VAL A 21 28.30 20.47 -4.70
N VAL A 22 27.73 19.88 -5.76
CA VAL A 22 26.41 19.24 -5.70
C VAL A 22 26.57 17.74 -5.42
N PRO A 23 25.67 17.13 -4.64
CA PRO A 23 25.63 15.68 -4.46
C PRO A 23 25.45 14.97 -5.81
N ALA A 24 25.90 13.71 -5.90
CA ALA A 24 25.62 12.88 -7.06
C ALA A 24 24.16 12.37 -7.04
N SER A 25 23.75 11.64 -8.08
CA SER A 25 22.44 11.00 -8.16
C SER A 25 22.15 10.14 -6.91
N ALA A 26 20.87 10.09 -6.53
CA ALA A 26 20.41 9.31 -5.38
C ALA A 26 20.82 7.83 -5.50
N SER A 27 21.32 7.27 -4.40
CA SER A 27 21.73 5.88 -4.30
C SER A 27 20.79 5.14 -3.36
N ALA A 28 19.99 4.21 -3.88
CA ALA A 28 19.09 3.38 -3.09
C ALA A 28 19.77 2.70 -1.90
N ALA A 29 20.99 2.18 -2.09
CA ALA A 29 21.73 1.46 -1.06
C ALA A 29 22.22 2.34 0.10
N ARG A 30 22.32 3.65 -0.10
CA ARG A 30 22.74 4.62 0.92
C ARG A 30 21.58 5.43 1.47
N SER A 31 20.44 5.43 0.78
CA SER A 31 19.23 6.11 1.19
C SER A 31 18.59 5.39 2.36
N GLU A 32 17.90 6.14 3.21
CA GLU A 32 17.33 5.61 4.43
C GLU A 32 15.81 5.77 4.41
N LEU A 33 15.10 4.66 4.61
CA LEU A 33 13.65 4.64 4.74
C LEU A 33 13.28 4.56 6.22
N ARG A 34 12.52 5.55 6.70
CA ARG A 34 12.04 5.63 8.09
C ARG A 34 10.53 5.78 8.11
N GLY A 35 9.87 5.28 9.15
CA GLY A 35 8.45 5.55 9.37
C GLY A 35 7.72 4.41 10.05
N GLU A 36 6.54 4.73 10.56
CA GLU A 36 5.64 3.77 11.21
C GLU A 36 5.11 2.70 10.26
N GLY A 37 5.16 2.94 8.94
CA GLY A 37 4.76 1.95 7.94
C GLY A 37 5.70 0.75 7.83
N LEU A 38 6.92 0.80 8.37
CA LEU A 38 7.83 -0.36 8.34
C LEU A 38 7.56 -1.35 9.48
N VAL A 39 6.67 -0.99 10.41
CA VAL A 39 6.39 -1.80 11.60
C VAL A 39 4.96 -2.32 11.53
N GLY A 40 4.77 -3.58 11.91
CA GLY A 40 3.45 -4.19 12.01
C GLY A 40 2.57 -3.48 13.02
N ALA A 41 1.28 -3.35 12.71
CA ALA A 41 0.38 -2.62 13.59
C ALA A 41 -1.06 -3.10 13.57
N LEU A 42 -1.81 -2.64 14.58
CA LEU A 42 -3.26 -2.81 14.62
C LEU A 42 -3.89 -1.89 13.56
N VAL A 43 -4.64 -2.50 12.65
CA VAL A 43 -5.36 -1.82 11.58
C VAL A 43 -6.85 -2.04 11.74
N ARG A 44 -7.61 -1.02 11.38
CA ARG A 44 -9.07 -1.15 11.29
C ARG A 44 -9.42 -1.98 10.07
N ARG A 45 -10.63 -2.52 10.01
CA ARG A 45 -11.13 -3.27 8.84
C ARG A 45 -11.09 -2.44 7.54
N GLY A 46 -11.22 -1.11 7.67
CA GLY A 46 -11.09 -0.15 6.57
C GLY A 46 -9.65 0.15 6.16
N GLY A 47 -8.66 -0.48 6.78
CA GLY A 47 -7.26 -0.14 6.65
C GLY A 47 -6.86 1.10 7.44
N LEU A 48 -5.56 1.28 7.61
CA LEU A 48 -4.97 2.41 8.31
C LEU A 48 -3.98 3.11 7.38
N GLN A 49 -4.07 4.43 7.27
CA GLN A 49 -3.10 5.20 6.49
C GLN A 49 -1.77 5.22 7.25
N ARG A 50 -0.70 4.82 6.58
CA ARG A 50 0.66 4.80 7.14
C ARG A 50 1.54 5.71 6.31
N ALA A 51 2.35 6.49 7.01
CA ALA A 51 3.34 7.37 6.41
C ALA A 51 4.76 6.79 6.57
N LEU A 52 5.55 6.99 5.53
CA LEU A 52 6.96 6.67 5.42
C LEU A 52 7.67 7.94 4.93
N ARG A 53 8.91 8.13 5.38
CA ARG A 53 9.82 9.15 4.90
C ARG A 53 11.04 8.47 4.34
N LEU A 54 11.40 8.81 3.11
CA LEU A 54 12.62 8.38 2.46
C LEU A 54 13.56 9.57 2.36
N GLU A 55 14.74 9.43 2.94
CA GLU A 55 15.82 10.40 2.84
C GLU A 55 16.85 9.87 1.85
N THR A 56 17.02 10.57 0.73
CA THR A 56 17.92 10.11 -0.34
C THR A 56 19.34 10.59 -0.12
N ARG A 57 20.28 9.67 -0.32
CA ARG A 57 21.72 9.95 -0.21
C ARG A 57 22.43 9.49 -1.46
N ASP A 58 23.49 10.20 -1.84
CA ASP A 58 24.34 9.81 -2.94
C ASP A 58 25.22 8.59 -2.59
N ALA A 59 25.97 8.06 -3.56
CA ALA A 59 26.85 6.91 -3.35
C ALA A 59 27.95 7.16 -2.29
N PHE A 60 28.30 8.43 -2.07
CA PHE A 60 29.31 8.87 -1.10
C PHE A 60 28.73 9.12 0.29
N GLY A 61 27.40 9.06 0.44
CA GLY A 61 26.69 9.24 1.71
C GLY A 61 26.30 10.69 2.00
N ASN A 62 26.36 11.58 1.01
CA ASN A 62 25.87 12.96 1.14
C ASN A 62 24.37 13.01 0.89
N ASP A 63 23.66 13.88 1.61
CA ASP A 63 22.24 14.11 1.39
C ASP A 63 22.01 14.78 0.04
N CYS A 64 21.14 14.20 -0.80
CA CYS A 64 20.76 14.80 -2.06
C CYS A 64 20.01 16.11 -1.77
N LYS A 65 20.41 17.21 -2.42
CA LYS A 65 19.78 18.54 -2.22
C LYS A 65 18.72 18.89 -3.26
N GLU A 66 18.54 18.00 -4.22
CA GLU A 66 17.56 18.10 -5.29
C GLU A 66 16.76 16.80 -5.33
N GLY A 67 15.46 16.91 -5.56
CA GLY A 67 14.57 15.78 -5.81
C GLY A 67 14.69 15.25 -7.26
N GLY A 68 13.66 14.52 -7.70
CA GLY A 68 13.56 14.02 -9.07
C GLY A 68 14.09 12.61 -9.32
N ALA A 69 14.43 11.85 -8.27
CA ALA A 69 14.68 10.42 -8.38
C ALA A 69 13.36 9.65 -8.62
N ASP A 70 13.41 8.57 -9.40
CA ASP A 70 12.22 7.76 -9.65
C ASP A 70 11.97 6.83 -8.46
N VAL A 71 11.06 7.24 -7.57
CA VAL A 71 10.72 6.50 -6.36
C VAL A 71 9.43 5.72 -6.56
N THR A 72 9.52 4.39 -6.51
CA THR A 72 8.39 3.48 -6.65
C THR A 72 8.15 2.70 -5.36
N VAL A 73 6.89 2.69 -4.90
CA VAL A 73 6.45 1.87 -3.75
C VAL A 73 5.53 0.78 -4.24
N SER A 74 5.87 -0.46 -3.92
CA SER A 74 5.02 -1.60 -4.21
C SER A 74 4.77 -2.42 -2.95
N LEU A 75 3.49 -2.62 -2.65
CA LEU A 75 3.07 -3.54 -1.59
C LEU A 75 2.47 -4.76 -2.26
N ARG A 76 2.94 -5.95 -1.86
CA ARG A 76 2.35 -7.22 -2.26
C ARG A 76 1.90 -7.97 -1.01
N LEU A 77 0.74 -8.60 -1.05
CA LEU A 77 0.35 -9.55 -0.01
C LEU A 77 1.44 -10.62 0.04
N ALA A 78 2.05 -10.82 1.22
CA ALA A 78 2.89 -11.98 1.42
C ALA A 78 1.92 -13.16 1.43
N GLU A 79 1.99 -13.99 0.40
CA GLU A 79 1.15 -15.17 0.31
C GLU A 79 1.30 -15.95 1.62
N VAL A 80 0.22 -16.06 2.38
CA VAL A 80 0.19 -16.92 3.55
C VAL A 80 0.44 -18.32 3.00
N ALA A 81 1.64 -18.86 3.23
CA ALA A 81 1.95 -20.25 2.96
C ALA A 81 1.05 -21.11 3.85
N GLY A 82 -0.18 -21.34 3.43
CA GLY A 82 -1.20 -21.93 4.29
C GLY A 82 -2.65 -21.78 3.85
N ALA A 83 -2.96 -21.83 2.55
CA ALA A 83 -4.24 -22.36 2.05
C ALA A 83 -4.25 -22.35 0.51
N ALA A 84 -4.54 -23.51 -0.08
CA ALA A 84 -4.85 -23.75 -1.50
C ALA A 84 -3.66 -23.95 -2.46
N ALA A 85 -3.18 -25.20 -2.53
CA ALA A 85 -2.69 -25.78 -3.79
C ALA A 85 -2.90 -27.30 -3.78
N LEU A 86 -4.17 -27.74 -3.80
CA LEU A 86 -4.52 -29.01 -4.44
C LEU A 86 -4.93 -28.65 -5.86
N GLY A 87 -4.05 -28.97 -6.81
CA GLY A 87 -4.23 -28.62 -8.22
C GLY A 87 -3.07 -29.13 -9.05
N ASP A 88 -2.72 -30.41 -8.91
CA ASP A 88 -1.84 -31.09 -9.84
C ASP A 88 -2.52 -31.16 -11.21
N GLY A 89 -2.16 -30.22 -12.06
CA GLY A 89 -2.55 -30.14 -13.46
C GLY A 89 -1.29 -30.15 -14.33
N GLU A 90 -0.75 -31.35 -14.54
CA GLU A 90 0.18 -31.68 -15.61
C GLU A 90 -0.23 -31.01 -16.93
N ARG A 91 0.64 -30.14 -17.47
CA ARG A 91 0.86 -30.05 -18.93
C ARG A 91 2.33 -29.74 -19.23
N HIS A 92 3.02 -30.81 -19.64
CA HIS A 92 4.12 -30.78 -20.58
C HIS A 92 3.81 -29.84 -21.76
N GLN A 93 4.75 -28.96 -22.12
CA GLN A 93 5.05 -28.74 -23.52
C GLN A 93 6.51 -28.34 -23.73
N VAL A 94 7.11 -29.14 -24.62
CA VAL A 94 8.48 -29.20 -25.09
C VAL A 94 8.77 -28.05 -26.07
N GLY A 95 9.97 -27.48 -25.92
CA GLY A 95 10.92 -26.96 -26.92
C GLY A 95 10.44 -26.46 -28.29
N SER A 96 10.99 -25.32 -28.70
CA SER A 96 11.70 -25.26 -29.99
C SER A 96 12.60 -24.03 -30.10
N ASP A 97 13.81 -24.31 -30.54
CA ASP A 97 14.87 -23.42 -30.99
C ASP A 97 14.44 -22.45 -32.09
N GLY A 98 15.13 -21.31 -32.18
CA GLY A 98 15.04 -20.42 -33.33
C GLY A 98 15.91 -19.18 -33.17
N GLY A 99 17.17 -19.28 -33.58
CA GLY A 99 18.14 -18.19 -33.62
C GLY A 99 17.78 -17.06 -34.61
N GLY A 100 18.41 -15.91 -34.41
CA GLY A 100 18.20 -14.73 -35.25
C GLY A 100 19.13 -13.58 -34.89
N ASP A 101 20.40 -13.76 -35.24
CA ASP A 101 21.45 -12.75 -35.31
C ASP A 101 20.99 -11.53 -36.15
N ARG A 102 21.27 -10.30 -35.70
CA ARG A 102 21.59 -9.15 -36.58
C ARG A 102 22.03 -7.90 -35.82
N SER A 103 23.16 -7.41 -36.30
CA SER A 103 23.94 -6.23 -35.98
C SER A 103 23.42 -4.94 -36.63
N GLY A 104 23.85 -3.80 -36.07
CA GLY A 104 23.73 -2.44 -36.61
C GLY A 104 23.30 -1.47 -35.50
N GLY A 105 24.03 -0.45 -35.05
CA GLY A 105 25.14 0.29 -35.66
C GLY A 105 24.72 1.75 -35.85
N GLY A 106 25.16 2.65 -34.95
CA GLY A 106 25.42 4.07 -35.27
C GLY A 106 24.49 5.15 -34.70
N GLY A 107 25.09 6.21 -34.15
CA GLY A 107 24.59 7.60 -34.19
C GLY A 107 24.00 8.15 -32.88
N SER A 108 24.79 8.65 -31.93
CA SER A 108 25.30 10.04 -31.81
C SER A 108 24.29 11.08 -31.28
N VAL A 109 24.64 11.61 -30.10
CA VAL A 109 24.46 12.96 -29.51
C VAL A 109 23.21 13.81 -29.86
N ALA A 110 22.45 14.16 -28.81
CA ALA A 110 21.89 15.51 -28.66
C ALA A 110 21.56 15.79 -27.18
N SER A 111 22.35 16.69 -26.58
CA SER A 111 22.01 17.39 -25.33
C SER A 111 21.01 18.50 -25.62
N SER A 112 19.95 18.63 -24.82
CA SER A 112 19.44 19.92 -24.32
C SER A 112 18.37 19.73 -23.23
N PRO A 113 18.32 20.63 -22.24
CA PRO A 113 17.52 20.48 -21.02
C PRO A 113 16.09 21.00 -21.20
N ARG A 114 15.09 20.29 -20.67
CA ARG A 114 13.71 20.76 -20.56
C ARG A 114 13.14 20.41 -19.18
N THR A 115 13.07 21.45 -18.36
CA THR A 115 12.03 21.79 -17.36
C THR A 115 11.25 20.63 -16.70
N PRO A 116 11.31 20.44 -15.36
CA PRO A 116 10.41 19.53 -14.68
C PRO A 116 9.00 20.18 -14.58
N MET A 117 8.12 19.86 -15.53
CA MET A 117 6.68 20.02 -15.32
C MET A 117 6.16 18.84 -14.50
N ALA A 118 5.58 19.15 -13.35
CA ALA A 118 4.85 18.21 -12.51
C ALA A 118 3.87 17.37 -13.35
N ARG A 119 4.06 16.05 -13.36
CA ARG A 119 3.03 15.10 -13.80
C ARG A 119 2.24 14.67 -12.58
N PRO A 120 0.96 15.06 -12.44
CA PRO A 120 0.07 14.33 -11.57
C PRO A 120 -0.23 12.99 -12.25
N THR A 121 0.46 11.93 -11.88
CA THR A 121 0.02 10.57 -12.23
C THR A 121 -1.11 10.17 -11.28
N SER A 122 -2.29 10.74 -11.50
CA SER A 122 -3.53 10.21 -10.96
C SER A 122 -3.90 8.95 -11.75
N ALA A 123 -3.23 7.85 -11.45
CA ALA A 123 -3.71 6.52 -11.83
C ALA A 123 -4.80 6.12 -10.84
N GLY A 124 -6.02 6.59 -11.08
CA GLY A 124 -7.24 5.99 -10.54
C GLY A 124 -7.45 4.62 -11.16
N GLY A 125 -6.63 3.65 -10.74
CA GLY A 125 -6.74 2.24 -11.11
C GLY A 125 -7.49 1.49 -10.03
N SER A 126 -8.68 1.01 -10.37
CA SER A 126 -9.44 0.02 -9.61
C SER A 126 -8.52 -1.15 -9.19
N PRO A 127 -8.59 -1.68 -7.94
CA PRO A 127 -7.74 -2.78 -7.51
C PRO A 127 -8.21 -4.09 -8.15
N ALA A 128 -7.78 -4.34 -9.39
CA ALA A 128 -7.99 -5.60 -10.08
C ALA A 128 -6.99 -6.65 -9.55
N ALA A 129 -7.55 -7.68 -8.91
CA ALA A 129 -7.04 -9.04 -8.79
C ALA A 129 -5.49 -9.20 -8.82
N GLY A 130 -4.89 -9.12 -7.63
CA GLY A 130 -3.49 -9.46 -7.45
C GLY A 130 -2.80 -8.71 -6.31
N GLY A 131 -3.49 -8.51 -5.18
CA GLY A 131 -2.89 -8.10 -3.89
C GLY A 131 -1.87 -6.96 -3.91
N ARG A 132 -1.88 -6.09 -4.93
CA ARG A 132 -0.88 -5.04 -5.14
C ARG A 132 -1.49 -3.71 -4.76
N VAL A 133 -1.01 -3.13 -3.67
CA VAL A 133 -1.40 -1.78 -3.26
C VAL A 133 -0.30 -0.82 -3.70
N ALA A 134 -0.65 0.17 -4.51
CA ALA A 134 0.25 1.26 -4.85
C ALA A 134 0.23 2.32 -3.74
N GLY A 135 1.41 2.76 -3.32
CA GLY A 135 1.55 3.91 -2.42
C GLY A 135 1.49 5.23 -3.19
N SER A 136 1.12 6.31 -2.50
CA SER A 136 1.31 7.68 -2.97
C SER A 136 2.70 8.14 -2.57
N VAL A 137 3.43 8.76 -3.48
CA VAL A 137 4.76 9.31 -3.25
C VAL A 137 4.75 10.81 -3.57
N VAL A 138 5.27 11.62 -2.66
CA VAL A 138 5.37 13.08 -2.80
C VAL A 138 6.83 13.46 -2.62
N ASP A 139 7.43 14.00 -3.68
CA ASP A 139 8.78 14.58 -3.64
C ASP A 139 8.71 16.01 -3.09
N ARG A 140 9.52 16.32 -2.07
CA ARG A 140 9.64 17.68 -1.51
C ARG A 140 10.64 18.56 -2.26
N GLY A 141 11.42 17.98 -3.17
CA GLY A 141 12.43 18.68 -3.95
C GLY A 141 13.73 18.94 -3.18
N ASP A 142 13.81 18.52 -1.92
CA ASP A 142 14.99 18.67 -1.04
C ASP A 142 15.75 17.35 -0.83
N GLY A 143 15.48 16.34 -1.65
CA GLY A 143 15.98 14.98 -1.49
C GLY A 143 15.17 14.11 -0.52
N THR A 144 14.10 14.64 0.07
CA THR A 144 13.16 13.91 0.93
C THR A 144 11.87 13.57 0.19
N TYR A 145 11.43 12.32 0.31
CA TYR A 145 10.17 11.85 -0.25
C TYR A 145 9.23 11.40 0.88
N ASP A 146 8.02 11.92 0.87
CA ASP A 146 6.94 11.45 1.74
C ASP A 146 6.14 10.38 1.00
N LEU A 147 6.13 9.17 1.54
CA LEU A 147 5.38 8.06 0.98
C LEU A 147 4.23 7.72 1.92
N SER A 148 3.05 7.48 1.36
CA SER A 148 1.89 7.07 2.13
C SER A 148 1.17 5.92 1.45
N TYR A 149 0.70 4.97 2.25
CA TYR A 149 -0.05 3.84 1.74
C TYR A 149 -1.12 3.42 2.75
N ARG A 150 -2.11 2.67 2.27
CA ARG A 150 -3.16 2.11 3.13
C ARG A 150 -2.77 0.70 3.55
N ALA A 151 -2.40 0.54 4.82
CA ALA A 151 -2.13 -0.75 5.44
C ALA A 151 -3.44 -1.50 5.69
N LEU A 152 -3.59 -2.68 5.11
CA LEU A 152 -4.71 -3.58 5.37
C LEU A 152 -4.26 -4.71 6.30
N ALA A 153 -5.22 -5.41 6.90
CA ALA A 153 -4.93 -6.57 7.73
C ALA A 153 -4.30 -7.69 6.87
N GLY A 154 -3.43 -8.48 7.48
CA GLY A 154 -2.66 -9.53 6.82
C GLY A 154 -1.16 -9.26 6.82
N GLU A 155 -0.42 -10.18 6.20
CA GLU A 155 1.02 -10.06 6.00
C GLU A 155 1.30 -9.41 4.65
N TRP A 156 2.11 -8.36 4.66
CA TRP A 156 2.43 -7.56 3.49
C TRP A 156 3.93 -7.47 3.31
N LEU A 157 4.41 -7.69 2.10
CA LEU A 157 5.78 -7.39 1.73
C LEU A 157 5.84 -6.00 1.07
N ILE A 158 6.59 -5.10 1.70
CA ILE A 158 6.80 -3.74 1.22
C ILE A 158 8.16 -3.69 0.50
N ASP A 159 8.15 -3.25 -0.76
CA ASP A 159 9.35 -3.01 -1.55
C ASP A 159 9.35 -1.56 -2.05
N VAL A 160 10.36 -0.79 -1.62
CA VAL A 160 10.57 0.62 -1.98
C VAL A 160 11.82 0.70 -2.83
N GLN A 161 11.68 1.23 -4.04
CA GLN A 161 12.76 1.30 -5.02
C GLN A 161 13.05 2.76 -5.40
N ILE A 162 14.33 3.08 -5.55
CA ILE A 162 14.83 4.32 -6.16
C ILE A 162 15.55 3.95 -7.46
N ASP A 163 15.13 4.50 -8.59
CA ASP A 163 15.69 4.24 -9.92
C ASP A 163 15.77 2.72 -10.23
N GLY A 164 14.75 1.97 -9.80
CA GLY A 164 14.65 0.52 -9.96
C GLY A 164 15.51 -0.32 -9.00
N ARG A 165 16.13 0.29 -7.98
CA ARG A 165 16.92 -0.42 -6.95
C ARG A 165 16.23 -0.35 -5.60
N SER A 166 16.09 -1.49 -4.90
CA SER A 166 15.49 -1.54 -3.57
C SER A 166 16.32 -0.78 -2.53
N VAL A 167 15.63 -0.04 -1.66
CA VAL A 167 16.20 0.74 -0.57
C VAL A 167 16.22 -0.10 0.70
N PRO A 168 17.38 -0.31 1.35
CA PRO A 168 17.42 -0.98 2.65
C PRO A 168 16.55 -0.26 3.70
N PRO A 169 15.77 -0.98 4.53
CA PRO A 169 15.76 -2.43 4.73
C PRO A 169 14.78 -3.19 3.82
N THR A 170 14.22 -2.56 2.78
CA THR A 170 13.26 -3.20 1.87
C THR A 170 13.97 -4.08 0.84
N PRO A 171 13.38 -5.24 0.46
CA PRO A 171 12.04 -5.70 0.82
C PRO A 171 11.89 -6.21 2.27
N CYS A 172 10.81 -5.81 2.95
CA CYS A 172 10.53 -6.22 4.34
C CYS A 172 9.08 -6.69 4.53
N SER A 173 8.87 -7.68 5.40
CA SER A 173 7.55 -8.20 5.76
C SER A 173 6.95 -7.44 6.95
N VAL A 174 5.69 -7.02 6.82
CA VAL A 174 4.92 -6.29 7.82
C VAL A 174 3.63 -7.04 8.09
N VAL A 175 3.41 -7.42 9.34
CA VAL A 175 2.19 -8.10 9.79
C VAL A 175 1.24 -7.09 10.42
N ASN A 176 0.06 -6.92 9.81
CA ASN A 176 -0.99 -6.05 10.33
C ASN A 176 -2.15 -6.89 10.87
N ALA A 177 -2.48 -6.72 12.15
CA ALA A 177 -3.59 -7.42 12.78
C ALA A 177 -4.82 -6.51 12.85
N VAL A 178 -6.02 -7.08 12.75
CA VAL A 178 -7.25 -6.30 13.01
C VAL A 178 -7.33 -5.98 14.50
N ASP A 179 -7.70 -4.74 14.84
CA ASP A 179 -7.92 -4.36 16.24
C ASP A 179 -9.01 -5.24 16.89
N PRO A 180 -8.69 -6.04 17.94
CA PRO A 180 -9.65 -6.94 18.56
C PRO A 180 -10.84 -6.20 19.20
N ALA A 181 -10.66 -4.95 19.64
CA ALA A 181 -11.71 -4.16 20.27
C ALA A 181 -12.82 -3.81 19.25
N GLU A 182 -12.45 -3.46 18.01
CA GLU A 182 -13.43 -3.21 16.94
C GLU A 182 -14.16 -4.49 16.53
N GLU A 183 -13.47 -5.63 16.60
CA GLU A 183 -14.07 -6.92 16.33
C GLU A 183 -15.12 -7.30 17.37
N GLU A 184 -14.80 -7.07 18.64
CA GLU A 184 -15.68 -7.34 19.78
C GLU A 184 -16.91 -6.44 19.77
N GLU A 185 -16.74 -5.12 19.55
CA GLU A 185 -17.87 -4.19 19.51
C GLU A 185 -18.85 -4.53 18.38
N ARG A 186 -18.35 -4.96 17.22
CA ARG A 186 -19.21 -5.42 16.12
C ARG A 186 -19.95 -6.70 16.47
N ARG A 187 -19.25 -7.70 17.06
CA ARG A 187 -19.90 -8.94 17.51
C ARG A 187 -20.99 -8.64 18.54
N ALA A 188 -20.77 -7.68 19.43
CA ALA A 188 -21.76 -7.23 20.39
C ALA A 188 -22.97 -6.55 19.70
N ARG A 189 -22.73 -5.66 18.72
CA ARG A 189 -23.80 -5.02 17.94
C ARG A 189 -24.63 -6.01 17.14
N GLU A 190 -23.99 -6.95 16.46
CA GLU A 190 -24.67 -8.01 15.70
C GLU A 190 -25.43 -8.97 16.63
N ALA A 191 -24.88 -9.31 17.80
CA ALA A 191 -25.55 -10.14 18.79
C ALA A 191 -26.79 -9.44 19.37
N ALA A 192 -26.70 -8.14 19.69
CA ALA A 192 -27.82 -7.35 20.18
C ALA A 192 -28.93 -7.20 19.14
N GLU A 193 -28.57 -7.02 17.87
CA GLU A 193 -29.54 -6.98 16.77
C GLU A 193 -30.22 -8.34 16.58
N ARG A 194 -29.46 -9.43 16.57
CA ARG A 194 -30.02 -10.80 16.52
C ARG A 194 -30.94 -11.08 17.68
N GLU A 195 -30.57 -10.66 18.89
CA GLU A 195 -31.43 -10.81 20.06
C GLU A 195 -32.72 -9.99 19.92
N ARG A 196 -32.64 -8.75 19.40
CA ARG A 196 -33.82 -7.94 19.10
C ARG A 196 -34.73 -8.60 18.07
N GLN A 197 -34.16 -9.11 16.97
CA GLN A 197 -34.88 -9.83 15.93
C GLN A 197 -35.52 -11.12 16.48
N GLN A 198 -34.81 -11.86 17.33
CA GLN A 198 -35.34 -13.06 17.98
C GLN A 198 -36.49 -12.73 18.93
N ARG A 199 -36.36 -11.68 19.74
CA ARG A 199 -37.43 -11.22 20.65
C ARG A 199 -38.66 -10.77 19.88
N GLU A 200 -38.47 -10.04 18.78
CA GLU A 200 -39.55 -9.60 17.91
C GLU A 200 -40.25 -10.78 17.24
N MET A 201 -39.49 -11.74 16.71
CA MET A 201 -40.04 -12.96 16.11
C MET A 201 -40.75 -13.84 17.14
N ALA A 202 -40.19 -13.98 18.34
CA ALA A 202 -40.82 -14.72 19.44
C ALA A 202 -42.12 -14.05 19.89
N ALA A 203 -42.16 -12.71 19.97
CA ALA A 203 -43.36 -11.97 20.28
C ALA A 203 -44.42 -12.11 19.17
N ALA A 204 -44.02 -12.11 17.90
CA ALA A 204 -44.93 -12.33 16.78
C ALA A 204 -45.52 -13.75 16.79
N LEU A 205 -44.70 -14.77 17.04
CA LEU A 205 -45.16 -16.16 17.16
C LEU A 205 -46.11 -16.33 18.35
N ALA A 206 -45.79 -15.71 19.49
CA ALA A 206 -46.66 -15.75 20.67
C ALA A 206 -48.04 -15.13 20.39
N ARG A 207 -48.08 -14.02 19.63
CA ARG A 207 -49.35 -13.40 19.20
C ARG A 207 -50.15 -14.32 18.28
N GLN A 208 -49.51 -14.96 17.30
CA GLN A 208 -50.19 -15.92 16.41
C GLN A 208 -50.82 -17.08 17.19
N LEU A 209 -50.08 -17.65 18.15
CA LEU A 209 -50.60 -18.72 19.00
C LEU A 209 -51.77 -18.27 19.88
N GLN A 210 -51.73 -17.04 20.40
CA GLN A 210 -52.86 -16.48 21.16
C GLN A 210 -54.09 -16.29 20.28
N GLU A 211 -53.93 -15.73 19.08
CA GLU A 211 -55.02 -15.54 18.12
C GLU A 211 -55.63 -16.89 17.69
N GLU A 212 -54.80 -17.91 17.46
CA GLU A 212 -55.26 -19.26 17.12
C GLU A 212 -56.03 -19.89 18.29
N ALA A 213 -55.53 -19.79 19.52
CA ALA A 213 -56.21 -20.30 20.71
C ALA A 213 -57.55 -19.58 20.97
N GLU A 214 -57.61 -18.26 20.77
CA GLU A 214 -58.86 -17.51 20.87
C GLU A 214 -59.86 -17.89 19.77
N ALA A 215 -59.38 -18.13 18.55
CA ALA A 215 -60.23 -18.58 17.44
C ALA A 215 -60.79 -19.99 17.70
N GLU A 216 -59.97 -20.90 18.24
CA GLU A 216 -60.43 -22.23 18.64
C GLU A 216 -61.48 -22.17 19.77
N ALA A 217 -61.26 -21.32 20.78
CA ALA A 217 -62.22 -21.11 21.86
C ALA A 217 -63.57 -20.60 21.32
N ARG A 218 -63.55 -19.62 20.40
CA ARG A 218 -64.78 -19.12 19.74
C ARG A 218 -65.49 -20.21 18.94
N ARG A 219 -64.76 -21.01 18.16
CA ARG A 219 -65.35 -22.14 17.41
C ARG A 219 -65.96 -23.18 18.35
N GLY A 220 -65.33 -23.45 19.48
CA GLY A 220 -65.86 -24.35 20.51
C GLY A 220 -67.14 -23.84 21.16
N GLU A 221 -67.21 -22.54 21.46
CA GLU A 221 -68.42 -21.90 22.00
C GLU A 221 -69.57 -21.85 20.99
N GLU A 222 -69.28 -21.55 19.73
CA GLU A 222 -70.28 -21.59 18.64
C GLU A 222 -70.82 -23.01 18.42
N ALA A 223 -69.95 -24.02 18.35
CA ALA A 223 -70.36 -25.42 18.22
C ALA A 223 -71.19 -25.90 19.42
N ARG A 224 -70.91 -25.41 20.63
CA ARG A 224 -71.71 -25.72 21.82
C ARG A 224 -73.09 -25.08 21.78
N ARG A 225 -73.21 -23.86 21.23
CA ARG A 225 -74.51 -23.18 21.03
C ARG A 225 -75.38 -23.83 19.96
N GLU A 226 -74.79 -24.43 18.93
CA GLU A 226 -75.54 -25.13 17.88
C GLU A 226 -76.06 -26.51 18.32
N ALA A 227 -75.52 -27.08 19.40
CA ALA A 227 -75.90 -28.39 19.92
C ALA A 227 -76.99 -28.37 21.00
N GLU A 228 -77.44 -27.19 21.43
CA GLU A 228 -78.45 -26.97 22.48
C GLU A 228 -79.79 -26.50 21.88
#